data_AF-A0A7W0MHA9-F1
#
_entry.id   AF-A0A7W0MHA9-F1
#
_cell.length_a   1.000
_cell.length_b   1.000
_cell.length_c   1.000
_cell.angle_alpha   90.00
_cell.angle_beta   90.00
_cell.angle_gamma   90.00
#
_symmetry.space_group_name_H-M   'P 1'
#
loop_
_entity.id
_entity.type
_entity.pdbx_description
1 polymer ?
#
loop_
_entity_poly.entity_id
_entity_poly.type
_entity_poly.pdbx_seq_one_letter_code
_entity_poly.pdbx_strand_id
1 'polypeptide(L)'
;MKRQHILVSLLLPALVFLCDCHALLRRADVELNVQVPATADEREPRGAVTFHLLDADPITLAMRAGDDENEVSEMVHREHPKLRSLAGLLNARRREAYSLSSDVFLLLDQSKPLWQPRVVQTVSIDRLGHASFRRLKPGTYWIMGYVREPWAEAFWLQQLSVGSGATTVALNQSNALYSKIVEARPKFE
;
A
#
# COMPACT_ATOMS: atom_id res chain seq x y z
N MET A 1 57.97 -14.82 -3.61
CA MET A 1 56.97 -13.73 -3.59
C MET A 1 55.55 -14.30 -3.48
N LYS A 2 55.12 -14.77 -2.29
CA LYS A 2 53.82 -15.46 -2.09
C LYS A 2 52.97 -14.93 -0.91
N ARG A 3 53.32 -13.77 -0.34
CA ARG A 3 52.61 -13.18 0.83
C ARG A 3 51.62 -12.06 0.48
N GLN A 4 51.67 -11.49 -0.73
CA GLN A 4 50.80 -10.37 -1.12
C GLN A 4 49.37 -10.80 -1.51
N HIS A 5 49.17 -12.02 -2.01
CA HIS A 5 47.84 -12.47 -2.46
C HIS A 5 46.87 -12.84 -1.32
N ILE A 6 47.39 -13.19 -0.13
CA ILE A 6 46.55 -13.64 0.99
C ILE A 6 45.84 -12.45 1.67
N LEU A 7 46.50 -11.29 1.76
CA LEU A 7 45.93 -10.08 2.37
C LEU A 7 44.77 -9.50 1.55
N VAL A 8 44.83 -9.56 0.22
CA VAL A 8 43.77 -9.05 -0.66
C VAL A 8 42.53 -9.96 -0.64
N SER A 9 42.70 -11.29 -0.52
CA SER A 9 41.58 -12.24 -0.45
C SER A 9 40.80 -12.19 0.87
N LEU A 10 41.40 -11.71 1.97
CA LEU A 10 40.71 -11.52 3.26
C LEU A 10 40.00 -10.15 3.37
N LEU A 11 40.51 -9.13 2.67
CA LEU A 11 39.91 -7.79 2.68
C LEU A 11 38.59 -7.74 1.90
N LEU A 12 38.47 -8.47 0.79
CA LEU A 12 37.25 -8.51 -0.03
C LEU A 12 36.00 -9.02 0.70
N PRO A 13 36.00 -10.20 1.36
CA PRO A 13 34.82 -10.69 2.08
C PRO A 13 34.48 -9.82 3.29
N ALA A 14 35.47 -9.22 3.96
CA ALA A 14 35.25 -8.28 5.06
C ALA A 14 34.59 -6.97 4.61
N LEU A 15 34.97 -6.44 3.43
CA LEU A 15 34.35 -5.25 2.85
C LEU A 15 32.91 -5.51 2.38
N VAL A 16 32.62 -6.69 1.83
CA VAL A 16 31.25 -7.09 1.48
C VAL A 16 30.39 -7.23 2.74
N PHE A 17 30.92 -7.84 3.80
CA PHE A 17 30.24 -7.93 5.10
C PHE A 17 29.95 -6.55 5.71
N LEU A 18 30.87 -5.58 5.57
CA LEU A 18 30.69 -4.22 6.07
C LEU A 18 29.66 -3.42 5.25
N CYS A 19 29.62 -3.59 3.93
CA CYS A 19 28.61 -2.97 3.07
C CYS A 19 27.20 -3.50 3.36
N ASP A 20 27.03 -4.82 3.52
CA ASP A 20 25.73 -5.42 3.84
C ASP A 20 25.26 -5.02 5.25
N CYS A 21 26.17 -4.90 6.22
CA CYS A 21 25.83 -4.40 7.56
C CYS A 21 25.36 -2.93 7.53
N HIS A 22 25.93 -2.07 6.68
CA HIS A 22 25.50 -0.68 6.54
C HIS A 22 24.13 -0.54 5.86
N ALA A 23 23.79 -1.41 4.92
CA ALA A 23 22.45 -1.47 4.34
C ALA A 23 21.40 -1.97 5.35
N LEU A 24 21.75 -2.92 6.22
CA LEU A 24 20.90 -3.45 7.30
C LEU A 24 20.61 -2.43 8.43
N LEU A 25 21.48 -1.43 8.61
CA LEU A 25 21.35 -0.41 9.66
C LEU A 25 20.54 0.83 9.24
N ARG A 26 20.30 1.04 7.93
CA ARG A 26 19.53 2.18 7.43
C ARG A 26 18.05 1.88 7.44
N ARG A 27 17.46 2.04 8.62
CA ARG A 27 16.00 2.07 8.80
C ARG A 27 15.48 3.43 8.37
N ALA A 28 14.40 3.42 7.59
CA ALA A 28 13.72 4.62 7.12
C ALA A 28 12.31 4.72 7.70
N ASP A 29 11.85 5.96 7.82
CA ASP A 29 10.51 6.28 8.27
C ASP A 29 9.74 6.93 7.11
N VAL A 30 8.46 6.61 7.02
CA VAL A 30 7.53 7.18 6.05
C VAL A 30 6.44 7.90 6.81
N GLU A 31 6.31 9.20 6.56
CA GLU A 31 5.26 10.04 7.11
C GLU A 31 4.11 10.17 6.10
N LEU A 32 2.89 9.97 6.57
CA LEU A 32 1.67 10.16 5.79
C LEU A 32 0.97 11.44 6.25
N ASN A 33 0.63 12.29 5.28
CA ASN A 33 -0.25 13.44 5.47
C ASN A 33 -1.52 13.20 4.66
N VAL A 34 -2.62 12.92 5.33
CA VAL A 34 -3.86 12.43 4.71
C VAL A 34 -4.97 13.47 4.86
N GLN A 35 -5.52 13.88 3.73
CA GLN A 35 -6.73 14.68 3.64
C GLN A 35 -7.88 13.75 3.24
N VAL A 36 -8.65 13.33 4.24
CA VAL A 36 -9.85 12.52 4.05
C VAL A 36 -10.95 13.41 3.46
N PRO A 37 -11.77 12.92 2.51
CA PRO A 37 -12.99 13.60 2.11
C PRO A 37 -13.81 14.01 3.35
N ALA A 38 -14.26 15.24 3.44
CA ALA A 38 -15.16 15.69 4.49
C ALA A 38 -16.36 16.40 3.86
N THR A 39 -17.52 16.32 4.50
CA THR A 39 -18.66 17.17 4.15
C THR A 39 -18.38 18.60 4.62
N ALA A 40 -19.01 19.60 3.99
CA ALA A 40 -18.77 21.03 4.30
C ALA A 40 -19.03 21.39 5.78
N ASP A 41 -19.84 20.59 6.48
CA ASP A 41 -20.17 20.77 7.90
C ASP A 41 -19.20 20.03 8.86
N GLU A 42 -18.33 19.16 8.37
CA GLU A 42 -17.44 18.35 9.21
C GLU A 42 -15.99 18.83 9.12
N ARG A 43 -15.54 19.52 10.17
CA ARG A 43 -14.15 20.02 10.28
C ARG A 43 -13.14 18.95 10.69
N GLU A 44 -13.57 17.74 11.07
CA GLU A 44 -12.70 16.67 11.55
C GLU A 44 -13.02 15.33 10.86
N PRO A 45 -12.00 14.51 10.52
CA PRO A 45 -12.23 13.17 10.00
C PRO A 45 -13.00 12.33 11.04
N ARG A 46 -14.24 11.95 10.73
CA ARG A 46 -15.05 11.08 11.58
C ARG A 46 -14.66 9.61 11.38
N GLY A 47 -13.50 9.21 11.89
CA GLY A 47 -13.10 7.81 11.91
C GLY A 47 -11.59 7.63 11.82
N ALA A 48 -11.09 6.59 12.47
CA ALA A 48 -9.70 6.17 12.35
C ALA A 48 -9.49 5.53 10.97
N VAL A 49 -9.21 6.35 9.94
CA VAL A 49 -8.82 5.83 8.63
C VAL A 49 -7.54 5.04 8.80
N THR A 50 -7.58 3.78 8.37
CA THR A 50 -6.46 2.85 8.52
C THR A 50 -5.75 2.69 7.19
N PHE A 51 -4.43 2.78 7.24
CA PHE A 51 -3.54 2.60 6.10
C PHE A 51 -2.69 1.35 6.32
N HIS A 52 -2.54 0.58 5.26
CA HIS A 52 -1.69 -0.59 5.20
C HIS A 52 -0.50 -0.29 4.29
N LEU A 53 0.70 -0.66 4.74
CA LEU A 53 1.88 -0.73 3.90
C LEU A 53 2.08 -2.18 3.48
N LEU A 54 2.08 -2.44 2.17
CA LEU A 54 2.23 -3.77 1.60
C LEU A 54 3.58 -3.91 0.89
N ASP A 55 4.14 -5.12 0.89
CA ASP A 55 5.31 -5.48 0.07
C ASP A 55 4.94 -5.88 -1.37
N ALA A 56 3.64 -5.90 -1.70
CA ALA A 56 3.12 -6.28 -3.00
C ALA A 56 1.88 -5.46 -3.39
N ASP A 57 1.66 -5.31 -4.70
CA ASP A 57 0.47 -4.63 -5.25
C ASP A 57 -0.77 -5.54 -5.13
N PRO A 58 -1.81 -5.16 -4.36
CA PRO A 58 -3.00 -5.98 -4.16
C PRO A 58 -3.75 -6.28 -5.47
N ILE A 59 -3.73 -5.35 -6.43
CA ILE A 59 -4.39 -5.57 -7.74
C ILE A 59 -3.60 -6.61 -8.54
N THR A 60 -2.27 -6.54 -8.53
CA THR A 60 -1.42 -7.52 -9.21
C THR A 60 -1.55 -8.91 -8.58
N LEU A 61 -1.66 -9.00 -7.24
CA LEU A 61 -1.90 -10.27 -6.56
C LEU A 61 -3.22 -10.91 -7.01
N ALA A 62 -4.29 -10.14 -7.10
CA ALA A 62 -5.60 -10.60 -7.57
C ALA A 62 -5.63 -11.00 -9.07
N MET A 63 -4.63 -10.59 -9.86
CA MET A 63 -4.52 -10.99 -11.28
C MET A 63 -3.80 -12.34 -11.46
N ARG A 64 -2.95 -12.73 -10.51
CA ARG A 64 -2.12 -13.94 -10.56
C ARG A 64 -2.91 -15.15 -10.04
N ALA A 65 -3.77 -15.69 -10.89
CA ALA A 65 -4.43 -16.97 -10.61
C ALA A 65 -3.47 -18.12 -10.92
N GLY A 66 -3.14 -18.95 -9.93
CA GLY A 66 -2.54 -20.27 -10.15
C GLY A 66 -1.11 -20.33 -10.69
N ASP A 67 -0.35 -19.24 -10.71
CA ASP A 67 1.07 -19.24 -11.15
C ASP A 67 2.06 -19.61 -10.03
N ASP A 68 1.64 -19.51 -8.77
CA ASP A 68 2.38 -20.01 -7.60
C ASP A 68 1.52 -21.12 -6.97
N GLU A 69 2.13 -22.23 -6.53
CA GLU A 69 1.53 -23.35 -5.77
C GLU A 69 1.00 -22.89 -4.40
N ASN A 70 0.20 -21.85 -4.36
CA ASN A 70 -0.35 -21.26 -3.16
C ASN A 70 -1.83 -21.63 -3.09
N GLU A 71 -2.15 -22.61 -2.24
CA GLU A 71 -3.50 -23.11 -1.98
C GLU A 71 -4.49 -21.97 -1.70
N VAL A 72 -4.05 -20.88 -1.06
CA VAL A 72 -4.88 -19.69 -0.79
C VAL A 72 -5.29 -19.00 -2.10
N SER A 73 -4.37 -18.89 -3.07
CA SER A 73 -4.69 -18.30 -4.37
C SER A 73 -5.72 -19.13 -5.13
N GLU A 74 -5.57 -20.45 -5.14
CA GLU A 74 -6.54 -21.34 -5.79
C GLU A 74 -7.91 -21.27 -5.12
N MET A 75 -7.96 -21.30 -3.79
CA MET A 75 -9.19 -21.17 -3.02
C MET A 75 -9.91 -19.87 -3.34
N VAL A 76 -9.21 -18.72 -3.26
CA VAL A 76 -9.79 -17.40 -3.54
C VAL A 76 -10.34 -17.32 -4.97
N HIS A 77 -9.61 -17.82 -5.97
CA HIS A 77 -10.08 -17.78 -7.35
C HIS A 77 -11.23 -18.76 -7.64
N ARG A 78 -11.33 -19.85 -6.88
CA ARG A 78 -12.47 -20.77 -6.93
C ARG A 78 -13.73 -20.13 -6.33
N GLU A 79 -13.59 -19.45 -5.20
CA GLU A 79 -14.70 -18.73 -4.54
C GLU A 79 -15.12 -17.47 -5.32
N HIS A 80 -14.18 -16.83 -6.02
CA HIS A 80 -14.39 -15.59 -6.75
C HIS A 80 -13.88 -15.69 -8.19
N PRO A 81 -14.58 -16.44 -9.08
CA PRO A 81 -14.09 -16.74 -10.44
C PRO A 81 -13.93 -15.51 -11.33
N LYS A 82 -14.61 -14.39 -10.99
CA LYS A 82 -14.50 -13.13 -11.73
C LYS A 82 -13.40 -12.19 -11.20
N LEU A 83 -12.74 -12.54 -10.10
CA LEU A 83 -11.76 -11.67 -9.43
C LEU A 83 -10.63 -11.26 -10.38
N ARG A 84 -10.07 -12.23 -11.12
CA ARG A 84 -8.98 -11.99 -12.07
C ARG A 84 -9.36 -10.97 -13.14
N SER A 85 -10.55 -11.11 -13.73
CA SER A 85 -11.05 -10.20 -14.76
C SER A 85 -11.32 -8.80 -14.19
N LEU A 86 -11.90 -8.73 -12.99
CA LEU A 86 -12.11 -7.46 -12.29
C LEU A 86 -10.78 -6.75 -11.98
N ALA A 87 -9.80 -7.49 -11.46
CA ALA A 87 -8.47 -6.97 -11.18
C ALA A 87 -7.76 -6.48 -12.45
N GLY A 88 -7.89 -7.22 -13.56
CA GLY A 88 -7.39 -6.81 -14.87
C GLY A 88 -7.99 -5.49 -15.35
N LEU A 89 -9.32 -5.35 -15.24
CA LEU A 89 -10.04 -4.12 -15.60
C LEU A 89 -9.58 -2.92 -14.75
N LEU A 90 -9.51 -3.10 -13.42
CA LEU A 90 -9.08 -2.03 -12.51
C LEU A 90 -7.62 -1.65 -12.73
N ASN A 91 -6.74 -2.62 -13.01
CA ASN A 91 -5.34 -2.33 -13.34
C ASN A 91 -5.19 -1.56 -14.65
N ALA A 92 -6.01 -1.86 -15.67
CA ALA A 92 -6.03 -1.11 -16.92
C ALA A 92 -6.46 0.36 -16.67
N ARG A 93 -7.58 0.57 -15.95
CA ARG A 93 -8.05 1.92 -15.59
C ARG A 93 -7.02 2.72 -14.81
N ARG A 94 -6.38 2.10 -13.81
CA ARG A 94 -5.30 2.72 -13.03
C ARG A 94 -4.16 3.21 -13.92
N ARG A 95 -3.77 2.42 -14.93
CA ARG A 95 -2.66 2.78 -15.85
C ARG A 95 -3.01 3.90 -16.81
N GLU A 96 -4.28 4.00 -17.20
CA GLU A 96 -4.79 5.09 -18.03
C GLU A 96 -5.12 6.36 -17.22
N ALA A 97 -4.65 6.43 -15.96
CA ALA A 97 -4.88 7.54 -15.02
C ALA A 97 -6.36 7.87 -14.78
N TYR A 98 -7.25 6.91 -15.01
CA TYR A 98 -8.67 7.05 -14.67
C TYR A 98 -8.91 6.78 -13.19
N SER A 99 -9.93 7.43 -12.64
CA SER A 99 -10.54 6.96 -11.41
C SER A 99 -11.14 5.57 -11.62
N LEU A 100 -10.94 4.72 -10.61
CA LEU A 100 -11.58 3.43 -10.50
C LEU A 100 -13.08 3.60 -10.21
N SER A 101 -13.85 2.52 -10.32
CA SER A 101 -15.23 2.47 -9.84
C SER A 101 -15.29 1.98 -8.40
N SER A 102 -16.47 2.03 -7.78
CA SER A 102 -16.74 1.43 -6.46
C SER A 102 -16.47 -0.08 -6.40
N ASP A 103 -16.33 -0.76 -7.56
CA ASP A 103 -15.95 -2.17 -7.65
C ASP A 103 -14.58 -2.45 -7.02
N VAL A 104 -13.77 -1.42 -6.77
CA VAL A 104 -12.52 -1.55 -6.02
C VAL A 104 -12.73 -2.13 -4.63
N PHE A 105 -13.82 -1.79 -3.94
CA PHE A 105 -14.11 -2.36 -2.62
C PHE A 105 -14.48 -3.85 -2.72
N LEU A 106 -15.19 -4.25 -3.77
CA LEU A 106 -15.44 -5.66 -4.03
C LEU A 106 -14.14 -6.43 -4.27
N LEU A 107 -13.23 -5.85 -5.06
CA LEU A 107 -11.90 -6.43 -5.25
C LEU A 107 -11.15 -6.55 -3.91
N LEU A 108 -11.13 -5.51 -3.07
CA LEU A 108 -10.43 -5.54 -1.79
C LEU A 108 -10.99 -6.62 -0.86
N ASP A 109 -12.32 -6.72 -0.76
CA ASP A 109 -13.00 -7.69 0.08
C ASP A 109 -12.70 -9.14 -0.39
N GLN A 110 -12.84 -9.40 -1.69
CA GLN A 110 -12.63 -10.74 -2.27
C GLN A 110 -11.16 -11.16 -2.32
N SER A 111 -10.23 -10.22 -2.50
CA SER A 111 -8.79 -10.51 -2.57
C SER A 111 -8.09 -10.44 -1.22
N LYS A 112 -8.80 -10.17 -0.13
CA LYS A 112 -8.24 -10.02 1.22
C LYS A 112 -7.27 -11.13 1.62
N PRO A 113 -7.58 -12.43 1.41
CA PRO A 113 -6.64 -13.49 1.77
C PRO A 113 -5.31 -13.44 0.99
N LEU A 114 -5.28 -12.80 -0.18
CA LEU A 114 -4.08 -12.68 -1.01
C LEU A 114 -3.16 -11.56 -0.54
N TRP A 115 -3.73 -10.39 -0.20
CA TRP A 115 -2.95 -9.20 0.17
C TRP A 115 -2.72 -9.05 1.67
N GLN A 116 -3.57 -9.63 2.52
CA GLN A 116 -3.42 -9.49 3.98
C GLN A 116 -2.09 -10.05 4.51
N PRO A 117 -1.58 -11.21 4.03
CA PRO A 117 -0.25 -11.71 4.42
C PRO A 117 0.91 -10.83 3.97
N ARG A 118 0.66 -9.90 3.03
CA ARG A 118 1.64 -8.98 2.44
C ARG A 118 1.71 -7.64 3.19
N VAL A 119 0.89 -7.47 4.23
CA VAL A 119 0.90 -6.26 5.06
C VAL A 119 2.14 -6.25 5.94
N VAL A 120 3.01 -5.28 5.69
CA VAL A 120 4.26 -5.03 6.44
C VAL A 120 3.96 -4.25 7.73
N GLN A 121 3.12 -3.21 7.63
CA GLN A 121 2.68 -2.40 8.76
C GLN A 121 1.26 -1.87 8.52
N THR A 122 0.55 -1.59 9.62
CA THR A 122 -0.76 -0.94 9.61
C THR A 122 -0.71 0.24 10.57
N VAL A 123 -1.25 1.38 10.14
CA VAL A 123 -1.28 2.62 10.92
C VAL A 123 -2.65 3.27 10.79
N SER A 124 -3.08 3.97 11.84
CA SER A 124 -4.27 4.81 11.81
C SER A 124 -3.83 6.27 11.80
N ILE A 125 -4.56 7.12 11.06
CA ILE A 125 -4.32 8.56 11.09
C ILE A 125 -4.78 9.16 12.42
N ASP A 126 -4.06 10.18 12.87
CA ASP A 126 -4.49 11.03 13.97
C ASP A 126 -5.55 12.04 13.51
N ARG A 127 -6.00 12.91 14.43
CA ARG A 127 -7.02 13.94 14.15
C ARG A 127 -6.55 15.00 13.15
N LEU A 128 -5.25 15.14 12.93
CA LEU A 128 -4.66 16.07 11.96
C LEU A 128 -4.44 15.40 10.60
N GLY A 129 -4.79 14.11 10.47
CA GLY A 129 -4.55 13.34 9.25
C GLY A 129 -3.13 12.80 9.14
N HIS A 130 -2.36 12.76 10.23
CA HIS A 130 -0.98 12.28 10.20
C HIS A 130 -0.87 10.82 10.63
N ALA A 131 0.02 10.07 9.97
CA ALA A 131 0.44 8.74 10.41
C ALA A 131 1.91 8.50 10.05
N SER A 132 2.55 7.49 10.65
CA SER A 132 3.95 7.15 10.32
C SER A 132 4.19 5.65 10.30
N PHE A 133 4.74 5.14 9.19
CA PHE A 133 5.36 3.81 9.15
C PHE A 133 6.82 3.96 9.56
N ARG A 134 7.27 3.17 10.53
CA ARG A 134 8.60 3.36 11.13
C ARG A 134 9.47 2.16 10.93
N ARG A 135 10.79 2.37 10.90
CA ARG A 135 11.79 1.30 10.90
C ARG A 135 11.70 0.37 9.67
N LEU A 136 11.34 0.93 8.52
CA LEU A 136 11.24 0.19 7.27
C LEU A 136 12.62 -0.17 6.72
N LYS A 137 12.71 -1.34 6.11
CA LYS A 137 13.87 -1.71 5.29
C LYS A 137 13.80 -0.94 3.97
N PRO A 138 14.93 -0.54 3.38
CA PRO A 138 14.93 0.01 2.03
C PRO A 138 14.29 -0.97 1.05
N GLY A 139 13.47 -0.47 0.12
CA GLY A 139 12.73 -1.31 -0.82
C GLY A 139 11.52 -0.61 -1.41
N THR A 140 10.78 -1.34 -2.23
CA THR A 140 9.55 -0.87 -2.86
C THR A 140 8.35 -1.41 -2.10
N TYR A 141 7.42 -0.53 -1.76
CA TYR A 141 6.21 -0.84 -1.02
C TYR A 141 4.99 -0.23 -1.72
N TRP A 142 3.82 -0.61 -1.25
CA TRP A 142 2.54 -0.06 -1.68
C TRP A 142 1.78 0.45 -0.46
N ILE A 143 1.42 1.73 -0.46
CA ILE A 143 0.50 2.29 0.52
C ILE A 143 -0.91 2.04 0.01
N MET A 144 -1.71 1.33 0.79
CA MET A 144 -3.13 1.09 0.55
C MET A 144 -3.94 1.70 1.68
N GLY A 145 -4.82 2.63 1.35
CA GLY A 145 -5.77 3.21 2.29
C GLY A 145 -7.17 3.17 1.71
N TYR A 146 -8.17 2.98 2.56
CA TYR A 146 -9.56 3.05 2.13
C TYR A 146 -10.46 3.58 3.23
N VAL A 147 -11.52 4.26 2.81
CA VAL A 147 -12.63 4.73 3.63
C VAL A 147 -13.90 4.20 3.01
N ARG A 148 -14.78 3.61 3.82
CA ARG A 148 -16.08 3.11 3.40
C ARG A 148 -17.10 3.40 4.49
N GLU A 149 -17.45 4.67 4.59
CA GLU A 149 -18.37 5.20 5.58
C GLU A 149 -19.66 5.67 4.90
N PRO A 150 -20.79 5.78 5.62
CA PRO A 150 -22.07 6.22 5.04
C PRO A 150 -22.00 7.59 4.34
N TRP A 151 -21.05 8.43 4.74
CA TRP A 151 -20.87 9.80 4.27
C TRP A 151 -19.73 9.95 3.23
N ALA A 152 -18.83 8.98 3.11
CA ALA A 152 -17.80 9.00 2.08
C ALA A 152 -17.21 7.61 1.80
N GLU A 153 -16.79 7.45 0.55
CA GLU A 153 -15.98 6.33 0.12
C GLU A 153 -14.71 6.86 -0.56
N ALA A 154 -13.55 6.31 -0.22
CA ALA A 154 -12.30 6.64 -0.87
C ALA A 154 -11.34 5.47 -0.89
N PHE A 155 -10.47 5.43 -1.89
CA PHE A 155 -9.42 4.43 -2.03
C PHE A 155 -8.15 5.05 -2.57
N TRP A 156 -7.04 4.80 -1.88
CA TRP A 156 -5.69 5.15 -2.29
C TRP A 156 -4.88 3.88 -2.47
N LEU A 157 -4.12 3.84 -3.56
CA LEU A 157 -3.10 2.83 -3.78
C LEU A 157 -1.91 3.46 -4.49
N GLN A 158 -0.81 3.64 -3.77
CA GLN A 158 0.37 4.34 -4.27
C GLN A 158 1.63 3.51 -4.04
N GLN A 159 2.44 3.35 -5.08
CA GLN A 159 3.77 2.76 -4.97
C GLN A 159 4.74 3.74 -4.32
N LEU A 160 5.57 3.25 -3.42
CA LEU A 160 6.56 4.02 -2.68
C LEU A 160 7.93 3.32 -2.73
N SER A 161 8.97 4.05 -3.12
CA SER A 161 10.35 3.60 -2.99
C SER A 161 10.95 4.19 -1.72
N VAL A 162 11.23 3.33 -0.74
CA VAL A 162 11.84 3.69 0.53
C VAL A 162 13.36 3.52 0.40
N GLY A 163 14.08 4.64 0.45
CA GLY A 163 15.54 4.67 0.44
C GLY A 163 16.13 4.91 1.82
N SER A 164 17.33 5.50 1.87
CA SER A 164 17.90 5.99 3.13
C SER A 164 17.50 7.44 3.39
N GLY A 165 16.52 7.66 4.26
CA GLY A 165 16.04 8.99 4.64
C GLY A 165 14.55 9.00 5.02
N ALA A 166 14.06 10.15 5.47
CA ALA A 166 12.64 10.36 5.71
C ALA A 166 11.91 10.52 4.37
N THR A 167 10.77 9.85 4.21
CA THR A 167 9.91 9.97 3.03
C THR A 167 8.54 10.48 3.46
N THR A 168 8.07 11.56 2.86
CA THR A 168 6.75 12.11 3.14
C THR A 168 5.81 11.84 1.97
N VAL A 169 4.62 11.32 2.25
CA VAL A 169 3.58 11.04 1.26
C VAL A 169 2.33 11.82 1.63
N ALA A 170 1.84 12.64 0.69
CA ALA A 170 0.56 13.32 0.83
C ALA A 170 -0.52 12.53 0.10
N LEU A 171 -1.62 12.20 0.78
CA LEU A 171 -2.80 11.52 0.22
C LEU A 171 -4.01 12.44 0.35
N ASN A 172 -4.71 12.68 -0.76
CA ASN A 172 -5.89 13.53 -0.79
C ASN A 172 -6.84 13.08 -1.90
N GLN A 173 -7.92 13.82 -2.16
CA GLN A 173 -8.88 13.44 -3.21
C GLN A 173 -8.29 13.44 -4.62
N SER A 174 -7.31 14.29 -4.92
CA SER A 174 -6.72 14.41 -6.25
C SER A 174 -5.84 13.21 -6.64
N ASN A 175 -5.33 12.44 -5.67
CA ASN A 175 -4.56 11.23 -5.90
C ASN A 175 -5.23 9.95 -5.38
N ALA A 176 -6.50 10.06 -4.97
CA ALA A 176 -7.33 8.90 -4.71
C ALA A 176 -7.65 8.19 -6.03
N LEU A 177 -7.50 6.87 -6.05
CA LEU A 177 -7.93 6.06 -7.18
C LEU A 177 -9.45 5.92 -7.22
N TYR A 178 -10.14 6.10 -6.09
CA TYR A 178 -11.59 6.26 -6.03
C TYR A 178 -11.93 7.27 -4.94
N SER A 179 -12.89 8.15 -5.18
CA SER A 179 -13.40 9.08 -4.16
C SER A 179 -14.84 9.44 -4.49
N LYS A 180 -15.70 9.38 -3.48
CA LYS A 180 -17.09 9.81 -3.55
C LYS A 180 -17.52 10.36 -2.18
N ILE A 181 -17.95 11.61 -2.14
CA ILE A 181 -18.66 12.18 -0.99
C ILE A 181 -20.14 11.84 -1.16
N VAL A 182 -20.74 11.26 -0.13
CA VAL A 182 -22.18 11.03 -0.08
C VAL A 182 -22.79 12.19 0.70
N GLU A 183 -23.33 13.17 -0.02
CA GLU A 183 -24.07 14.25 0.63
C GLU A 183 -25.24 13.65 1.42
N ALA A 184 -25.32 13.99 2.71
CA ALA A 184 -26.47 13.64 3.51
C ALA A 184 -27.72 14.22 2.83
N ARG A 185 -28.72 13.38 2.52
CA ARG A 185 -30.00 13.86 2.01
C ARG A 185 -30.48 14.98 2.94
N PRO A 186 -30.89 16.16 2.43
CA PRO A 186 -31.55 17.14 3.27
C PRO A 186 -32.77 16.44 3.88
N LYS A 187 -32.83 16.43 5.22
CA LYS A 187 -34.07 16.10 5.92
C LYS A 187 -35.04 17.23 5.56
N PHE A 188 -35.93 16.98 4.61
CA PHE A 188 -37.11 17.80 4.45
C PHE A 188 -37.95 17.58 5.71
N GLU A 189 -37.96 18.56 6.60
CA GLU A 189 -38.98 18.72 7.66
C GLU A 189 -40.30 19.16 7.04
#